data_AF-A0A8W8MBS3-F1
#
_entry.id   AF-A0A8W8MBS3-F1
#
_cell.length_a   1.000
_cell.length_b   1.000
_cell.length_c   1.000
_cell.angle_alpha   90.00
_cell.angle_beta   90.00
_cell.angle_gamma   90.00
#
_symmetry.space_group_name_H-M   'P 1'
#
loop_
_entity.id
_entity.type
_entity.pdbx_description
1 polymer ?
#
loop_
_entity_poly.entity_id
_entity_poly.type
_entity_poly.pdbx_seq_one_letter_code
_entity_poly.pdbx_strand_id
1 'polypeptide(L)'
;FRTNPCDSCMCYTRGYVSCAFGDCIFPALCADPVHEKDKCCPTCPNGYTCKAPDGHIVKAGETYHLNSYTSCQCDSHRMDMYNFSATCTEHDPSIP
;
A
#
# COMPACT_ATOMS: atom_id res chain seq x y z
N PHE A 1 7.07 9.57 -26.89
CA PHE A 1 6.84 10.67 -25.94
C PHE A 1 5.77 10.25 -24.95
N ARG A 2 5.67 10.94 -23.81
CA ARG A 2 4.66 10.66 -22.78
C ARG A 2 3.82 11.91 -22.56
N THR A 3 2.50 11.76 -22.57
CA THR A 3 1.54 12.82 -22.27
C THR A 3 1.11 12.78 -20.80
N ASN A 4 1.19 11.61 -20.17
CA ASN A 4 1.03 11.43 -18.73
C ASN A 4 1.90 10.23 -18.24
N PRO A 5 1.95 9.95 -16.94
CA PRO A 5 2.73 8.84 -16.40
C PRO A 5 2.26 7.44 -16.83
N CYS A 6 1.01 7.31 -17.29
CA CYS A 6 0.40 6.04 -17.70
C CYS A 6 0.50 5.74 -19.19
N ASP A 7 0.91 6.71 -20.02
CA ASP A 7 0.98 6.51 -21.45
C ASP A 7 2.40 6.56 -22.02
N SER A 8 2.52 5.93 -23.18
CA SER A 8 3.69 6.00 -24.04
C SER A 8 3.24 6.03 -25.49
N CYS A 9 3.45 7.17 -26.14
CA CYS A 9 3.06 7.41 -27.53
C CYS A 9 4.27 7.42 -28.46
N MET A 10 4.11 6.83 -29.64
CA MET A 10 5.10 6.82 -30.71
C MET A 10 4.51 7.47 -31.96
N CYS A 11 5.26 8.42 -32.53
CA CYS A 11 4.96 9.01 -33.82
C CYS A 11 5.66 8.21 -34.92
N TYR A 12 4.91 7.78 -35.93
CA TYR A 12 5.45 7.04 -37.06
C TYR A 12 5.64 7.97 -38.27
N THR A 13 6.63 7.64 -39.12
CA THR A 13 7.01 8.42 -40.31
C THR A 13 5.89 8.61 -41.33
N ARG A 14 4.79 7.86 -41.24
CA ARG A 14 3.59 8.01 -42.08
C ARG A 14 2.55 9.00 -41.51
N GLY A 15 2.90 9.75 -40.47
CA GLY A 15 2.05 10.82 -39.92
C GLY A 15 0.94 10.34 -38.98
N TYR A 16 1.00 9.10 -38.49
CA TYR A 16 0.08 8.60 -37.47
C TYR A 16 0.81 8.42 -36.13
N VAL A 17 0.04 8.54 -35.06
CA VAL A 17 0.50 8.36 -33.68
C VAL A 17 -0.17 7.10 -33.12
N SER A 18 0.61 6.24 -32.48
CA SER A 18 0.09 5.12 -31.68
C SER A 18 0.45 5.33 -30.22
N CYS A 19 -0.48 5.09 -29.31
CA CYS A 19 -0.26 5.20 -27.87
C CYS A 19 -0.56 3.87 -27.19
N ALA A 20 0.35 3.46 -26.31
CA ALA A 20 0.12 2.39 -25.34
C ALA A 20 -0.30 3.03 -24.01
N PHE A 21 -1.41 2.55 -23.44
CA PHE A 21 -1.88 2.92 -22.12
C PHE A 21 -1.55 1.78 -21.16
N GLY A 22 -0.87 2.12 -20.07
CA GLY A 22 -0.54 1.18 -19.01
C GLY A 22 -1.60 1.23 -17.92
N ASP A 23 -2.15 0.06 -17.60
CA ASP A 23 -2.94 -0.15 -16.39
C ASP A 23 -2.06 -0.71 -15.26
N CYS A 24 -2.48 -0.47 -14.02
CA CYS A 24 -1.82 -1.03 -12.85
C CYS A 24 -2.21 -2.50 -12.68
N ILE A 25 -1.29 -3.39 -13.04
CA ILE A 25 -1.50 -4.86 -13.03
C ILE A 25 -1.85 -5.37 -11.62
N PHE A 26 -1.29 -4.75 -10.59
CA PHE A 26 -1.53 -5.13 -9.20
C PHE A 26 -2.05 -3.93 -8.39
N PRO A 27 -3.00 -4.15 -7.47
CA PRO A 27 -3.33 -3.14 -6.48
C PRO A 27 -2.12 -2.89 -5.57
N ALA A 28 -2.08 -1.73 -4.93
CA ALA A 28 -1.07 -1.46 -3.92
C ALA A 28 -1.22 -2.45 -2.75
N LEU A 29 -0.09 -3.05 -2.34
CA LEU A 29 -0.06 -4.09 -1.30
C LEU A 29 0.29 -3.50 0.08
N CYS A 30 -0.39 -2.40 0.45
CA CYS A 30 -0.21 -1.69 1.71
C CYS A 30 -1.48 -0.93 2.09
N ALA A 31 -1.61 -0.58 3.38
CA ALA A 31 -2.72 0.22 3.89
C ALA A 31 -2.60 1.73 3.56
N ASP A 32 -1.42 2.21 3.18
CA ASP A 32 -1.09 3.61 2.94
C ASP A 32 -0.46 3.87 1.55
N PRO A 33 -1.15 3.52 0.45
CA PRO A 33 -0.63 3.75 -0.89
C PRO A 33 -0.52 5.25 -1.20
N VAL A 34 0.56 5.64 -1.87
CA VAL A 34 0.80 7.01 -2.32
C VAL A 34 0.76 7.07 -3.84
N HIS A 35 -0.05 7.99 -4.39
CA HIS A 35 -0.10 8.23 -5.83
C HIS A 35 0.81 9.41 -6.20
N GLU A 36 2.06 9.10 -6.53
CA GLU A 36 3.05 10.10 -6.94
C GLU A 36 2.72 10.65 -8.33
N LYS A 37 2.86 11.97 -8.51
CA LYS A 37 2.48 12.67 -9.75
C LYS A 37 3.18 12.12 -11.00
N ASP A 38 4.40 11.60 -10.86
CA ASP A 38 5.22 11.11 -11.98
C ASP A 38 5.14 9.59 -12.18
N LYS A 39 4.29 8.91 -11.41
CA LYS A 39 4.06 7.47 -11.49
C LYS A 39 2.64 7.20 -11.95
N CYS A 40 2.47 6.20 -12.80
CA CYS A 40 1.13 5.76 -13.20
C CYS A 40 0.40 5.05 -12.05
N CYS A 41 1.15 4.24 -11.30
CA CYS A 41 0.60 3.37 -10.29
C CYS A 41 0.97 3.83 -8.89
N PRO A 42 0.08 3.61 -7.91
CA PRO A 42 0.39 3.91 -6.52
C PRO A 42 1.61 3.08 -6.05
N THR A 43 2.40 3.69 -5.18
CA THR A 43 3.57 3.07 -4.55
C THR A 43 3.33 2.90 -3.05
N CYS A 44 4.03 1.95 -2.44
CA CYS A 44 4.03 1.73 -0.98
C CYS A 44 5.39 2.15 -0.42
N PRO A 45 5.63 3.46 -0.19
CA PRO A 45 6.94 3.95 0.23
C PRO A 45 7.36 3.43 1.61
N ASN A 46 6.39 3.08 2.46
CA ASN A 46 6.61 2.50 3.78
C ASN A 46 6.71 0.96 3.78
N GLY A 47 6.69 0.32 2.61
CA GLY A 47 6.66 -1.13 2.48
C GLY A 47 5.29 -1.71 2.85
N TYR A 48 5.30 -2.90 3.45
CA TYR A 48 4.06 -3.55 3.90
C TYR A 48 3.57 -2.89 5.19
N THR A 49 2.33 -2.41 5.17
CA THR A 49 1.69 -1.72 6.29
C THR A 49 0.27 -2.22 6.47
N CYS A 50 -0.23 -2.11 7.70
CA CYS A 50 -1.57 -2.48 8.08
C CYS A 50 -2.27 -1.31 8.78
N LYS A 51 -3.60 -1.32 8.80
CA LYS A 51 -4.44 -0.33 9.45
C LYS A 51 -5.00 -0.90 10.75
N ALA A 52 -4.78 -0.20 11.86
CA ALA A 52 -5.38 -0.50 13.15
C ALA A 52 -6.87 -0.05 13.19
N PRO A 53 -7.66 -0.50 14.18
CA PRO A 53 -9.09 -0.17 14.28
C PRO A 53 -9.41 1.33 14.38
N ASP A 54 -8.52 2.12 14.97
CA ASP A 54 -8.62 3.59 15.04
C ASP A 54 -8.17 4.30 13.76
N GLY A 55 -7.65 3.54 12.80
CA GLY A 55 -7.14 4.02 11.53
C GLY A 55 -5.64 4.31 11.51
N HIS A 56 -4.90 4.06 12.58
CA HIS A 56 -3.45 4.21 12.60
C HIS A 56 -2.76 3.24 11.64
N ILE A 57 -1.67 3.66 10.99
CA ILE A 57 -0.89 2.83 10.08
C ILE A 57 0.27 2.18 10.85
N VAL A 58 0.24 0.86 10.94
CA VAL A 58 1.25 0.03 11.62
C VAL A 58 2.18 -0.57 10.57
N LYS A 59 3.48 -0.34 10.67
CA LYS A 59 4.47 -0.94 9.76
C LYS A 59 4.73 -2.40 10.12
N ALA A 60 5.09 -3.22 9.12
CA ALA A 60 5.50 -4.58 9.37
C ALA A 60 6.64 -4.64 10.40
N GLY A 61 6.50 -5.48 11.43
CA GLY A 61 7.47 -5.62 12.51
C GLY A 61 7.39 -4.54 13.61
N GLU A 62 6.46 -3.59 13.51
CA GLU A 62 6.20 -2.60 14.57
C GLU A 62 5.07 -3.06 15.50
N THR A 63 5.19 -2.71 16.79
CA THR A 63 4.10 -2.86 17.77
C THR A 63 3.52 -1.49 18.07
N TYR A 64 2.26 -1.29 17.69
CA TYR A 64 1.51 -0.08 17.98
C TYR A 64 0.62 -0.30 19.21
N HIS A 65 0.67 0.58 20.21
CA HIS A 65 -0.21 0.50 21.37
C HIS A 65 -1.45 1.38 21.15
N LEU A 66 -2.59 0.72 20.90
CA LEU A 66 -3.88 1.40 20.74
C LEU A 66 -4.35 2.03 22.06
N ASN A 67 -4.08 1.34 23.18
CA ASN A 67 -4.28 1.84 24.54
C ASN A 67 -3.34 1.07 25.50
N SER A 68 -3.46 1.32 26.82
CA SER A 68 -2.61 0.69 27.84
C SER A 68 -2.71 -0.85 27.89
N TYR A 69 -3.77 -1.43 27.34
CA TYR A 69 -4.05 -2.86 27.38
C TYR A 69 -4.13 -3.49 25.99
N THR A 70 -4.15 -2.72 24.90
CA THR A 70 -4.28 -3.25 23.55
C THR A 70 -3.07 -2.88 22.71
N SER A 71 -2.36 -3.89 22.22
CA SER A 71 -1.27 -3.74 21.25
C SER A 71 -1.70 -4.30 19.90
N CYS A 72 -1.24 -3.68 18.81
CA CYS A 72 -1.56 -4.04 17.44
C CYS A 72 -0.27 -4.27 16.66
N GLN A 73 -0.24 -5.32 15.84
CA GLN A 73 0.90 -5.68 15.02
C GLN A 73 0.49 -5.94 13.57
N CYS A 74 1.38 -5.58 12.65
CA CYS A 74 1.25 -5.87 11.23
C CYS A 74 2.15 -7.06 10.86
N ASP A 75 1.54 -8.19 10.51
CA ASP A 75 2.25 -9.40 10.12
C ASP A 75 2.28 -9.52 8.59
N SER A 76 3.46 -9.34 8.00
CA SER A 76 3.71 -9.47 6.57
C SER A 76 3.70 -10.90 6.05
N HIS A 77 3.67 -11.91 6.94
CA HIS A 77 3.65 -13.33 6.58
C HIS A 77 2.24 -13.92 6.48
N ARG A 78 1.20 -13.10 6.65
CA ARG A 78 -0.17 -13.59 6.45
C ARG A 78 -0.41 -14.03 5.01
N MET A 79 -1.07 -15.17 4.86
CA MET A 79 -1.45 -15.72 3.55
C MET A 79 -2.41 -14.82 2.76
N ASP A 80 -3.08 -13.88 3.43
CA ASP A 80 -3.97 -12.92 2.79
C ASP A 80 -3.22 -11.65 2.40
N MET A 81 -2.64 -11.66 1.20
CA MET A 81 -1.87 -10.55 0.65
C MET A 81 -2.72 -9.29 0.37
N TYR A 82 -4.05 -9.37 0.48
CA TYR A 82 -4.98 -8.26 0.23
C TYR A 82 -5.63 -7.70 1.50
N ASN A 83 -5.35 -8.29 2.66
CA ASN A 83 -5.88 -7.82 3.93
C ASN A 83 -4.80 -7.07 4.71
N PHE A 84 -4.93 -5.74 4.69
CA PHE A 84 -4.03 -4.83 5.39
C PHE A 84 -4.57 -4.43 6.75
N SER A 85 -5.24 -5.33 7.48
CA SER A 85 -5.73 -5.04 8.84
C SER A 85 -4.72 -5.47 9.88
N ALA A 86 -4.40 -4.57 10.83
CA ALA A 86 -3.52 -4.90 11.93
C ALA A 86 -4.22 -5.89 12.87
N THR A 87 -3.45 -6.79 13.47
CA THR A 87 -3.97 -7.71 14.49
C THR A 87 -3.77 -7.09 15.84
N CYS A 88 -4.86 -6.82 16.55
CA CYS A 88 -4.81 -6.27 17.88
C CYS A 88 -5.09 -7.34 18.93
N THR A 89 -4.24 -7.39 19.95
CA THR A 89 -4.34 -8.28 21.10
C THR A 89 -4.51 -7.45 22.36
N GLU A 90 -5.50 -7.84 23.17
CA GLU A 90 -5.66 -7.31 24.51
C GLU A 90 -4.77 -8.08 25.48
N HIS A 91 -4.08 -7.36 26.35
CA HIS A 91 -3.28 -7.85 27.44
C HIS A 91 -4.04 -7.60 28.74
N ASP A 92 -4.30 -8.65 29.49
CA ASP A 92 -4.91 -8.55 30.80
C ASP A 92 -3.90 -7.94 31.79
N PRO A 93 -4.16 -6.74 32.35
CA PRO A 93 -3.24 -6.13 33.32
C PRO A 93 -3.13 -6.87 34.65
N SER A 94 -3.96 -7.89 34.88
CA SER A 94 -3.92 -8.72 36.08
C SER A 94 -2.99 -9.94 35.97
N ILE A 95 -2.43 -10.22 34.78
CA ILE A 95 -1.49 -11.33 34.56
C ILE A 95 -0.09 -10.73 34.31
N PRO A 96 0.86 -10.88 35.26
CA PRO A 96 2.22 -10.32 35.17
C PRO A 96 3.11 -11.01 34.14
#